data_AF-A0A0F9E742-F1
#
_entry.id   AF-A0A0F9E742-F1
#
_cell.length_a   1.000
_cell.length_b   1.000
_cell.length_c   1.000
_cell.angle_alpha   90.00
_cell.angle_beta   90.00
_cell.angle_gamma   90.00
#
_symmetry.space_group_name_H-M   'P 1'
#
loop_
_entity.id
_entity.type
_entity.pdbx_description
1 polymer ?
#
loop_
_entity_poly.entity_id
_entity_poly.type
_entity_poly.pdbx_seq_one_letter_code
_entity_poly.pdbx_strand_id
1 'polypeptide(L)'
;VEACASGQRAAKAAHLFLSGQPIEIDDELPPYIEAIDAETAELVKKVTRHAVGVEAAEARRANWSEVDHNYDDETALVEARRCMSCGAGAEVLIDKCVACLTCLRVCPFDIPKVQDVARIDSVLCQSCGMCIAECPANAIIARGRDVGDLVVRTAAGLDKSRRIVAYICGHHATAADWRGESEPLPGTVEIYLPSTSRLSSAELLHAFEAGAEAVLVVSCPDGTERYPQTAERVRRRVAQTKQMLAEVGLDADALTLLEMADQDRAAIRAALTEATAT
;
A
#
# COMPACT_ATOMS: atom_id res chain seq x y z
N VAL A 1 3.62 21.57 -3.42
CA VAL A 1 2.57 21.63 -2.36
C VAL A 1 1.98 23.04 -2.26
N GLU A 2 2.79 24.10 -2.22
CA GLU A 2 2.31 25.50 -2.21
C GLU A 2 1.37 25.85 -3.38
N ALA A 3 1.69 25.40 -4.60
CA ALA A 3 0.83 25.62 -5.76
C ALA A 3 -0.56 24.98 -5.60
N CYS A 4 -0.63 23.75 -5.06
CA CYS A 4 -1.91 23.06 -4.81
C CYS A 4 -2.70 23.71 -3.67
N ALA A 5 -2.05 24.12 -2.58
CA ALA A 5 -2.67 24.84 -1.47
C ALA A 5 -3.23 26.20 -1.94
N SER A 6 -2.47 26.92 -2.75
CA SER A 6 -2.91 28.17 -3.38
C SER A 6 -4.13 27.95 -4.29
N GLY A 7 -4.12 26.87 -5.08
CA GLY A 7 -5.26 26.48 -5.92
C GLY A 7 -6.53 26.20 -5.12
N GLN A 8 -6.44 25.46 -4.01
CA GLN A 8 -7.59 25.19 -3.13
C GLN A 8 -8.15 26.47 -2.49
N ARG A 9 -7.27 27.38 -2.05
CA ARG A 9 -7.69 28.70 -1.53
C ARG A 9 -8.41 29.52 -2.60
N ALA A 10 -7.85 29.60 -3.81
CA ALA A 10 -8.47 30.31 -4.92
C ALA A 10 -9.85 29.72 -5.28
N ALA A 11 -9.97 28.39 -5.31
CA ALA A 11 -11.24 27.72 -5.54
C ALA A 11 -12.26 28.01 -4.44
N LYS A 12 -11.84 28.00 -3.17
CA LYS A 12 -12.69 28.34 -2.02
C LYS A 12 -13.14 29.81 -2.07
N ALA A 13 -12.23 30.72 -2.41
CA ALA A 13 -12.55 32.15 -2.61
C ALA A 13 -13.60 32.35 -3.69
N ALA A 14 -13.42 31.70 -4.85
CA ALA A 14 -14.36 31.75 -5.95
C ALA A 14 -15.73 31.19 -5.54
N HIS A 15 -15.76 30.08 -4.81
CA HIS A 15 -17.01 29.52 -4.30
C HIS A 15 -17.75 30.46 -3.33
N LEU A 16 -17.03 31.05 -2.36
CA LEU A 16 -17.61 32.01 -1.41
C LEU A 16 -18.18 33.24 -2.12
N PHE A 17 -17.43 33.79 -3.08
CA PHE A 17 -17.89 34.91 -3.92
C PHE A 17 -19.15 34.56 -4.71
N LEU A 18 -19.15 33.42 -5.42
CA LEU A 18 -20.27 32.99 -6.26
C LEU A 18 -21.52 32.63 -5.44
N SER A 19 -21.36 32.23 -4.18
CA SER A 19 -22.45 31.92 -3.25
C SER A 19 -22.95 33.13 -2.46
N GLY A 20 -22.37 34.32 -2.67
CA GLY A 20 -22.73 35.54 -1.94
C GLY A 20 -22.34 35.52 -0.46
N GLN A 21 -21.46 34.60 -0.07
CA GLN A 21 -20.92 34.49 1.29
C GLN A 21 -19.72 35.44 1.45
N PRO A 22 -19.47 35.95 2.67
CA PRO A 22 -18.23 36.68 2.95
C PRO A 22 -17.01 35.79 2.68
N ILE A 23 -16.00 36.37 2.03
CA ILE A 23 -14.76 35.65 1.70
C ILE A 23 -13.87 35.63 2.94
N GLU A 24 -14.03 34.59 3.75
CA GLU A 24 -13.16 34.29 4.90
C GLU A 24 -12.28 33.09 4.56
N ILE A 25 -10.98 33.35 4.38
CA ILE A 25 -9.97 32.34 4.06
C ILE A 25 -8.89 32.42 5.11
N ASP A 26 -8.54 31.24 5.63
CA ASP A 26 -7.36 31.08 6.47
C ASP A 26 -6.11 31.23 5.61
N ASP A 27 -5.36 32.29 5.86
CA ASP A 27 -4.11 32.62 5.17
C ASP A 27 -2.89 31.96 5.83
N GLU A 28 -3.06 31.21 6.92
CA GLU A 28 -1.98 30.43 7.50
C GLU A 28 -1.51 29.39 6.48
N LEU A 29 -0.21 29.45 6.17
CA LEU A 29 0.41 28.41 5.39
C LEU A 29 0.44 27.13 6.24
N PRO A 30 0.15 25.96 5.65
CA PRO A 30 0.38 24.71 6.36
C PRO A 30 1.84 24.65 6.79
N PRO A 31 2.14 24.01 7.94
CA PRO A 31 3.50 23.90 8.43
C PRO A 31 4.41 23.35 7.34
N TYR A 32 5.59 23.96 7.21
CA TYR A 32 6.59 23.48 6.27
C TYR A 32 6.98 22.05 6.65
N ILE A 33 6.82 21.13 5.71
CA ILE A 33 7.30 19.77 5.85
C ILE A 33 8.76 19.77 5.42
N GLU A 34 9.64 19.36 6.32
CA GLU A 34 11.07 19.23 6.02
C GLU A 34 11.28 18.26 4.85
N ALA A 35 12.31 18.53 4.05
CA ALA A 35 12.71 17.60 3.01
C ALA A 35 13.19 16.29 3.65
N ILE A 36 12.82 15.17 3.04
CA ILE A 36 13.48 13.90 3.33
C ILE A 36 14.98 14.09 3.10
N ASP A 37 15.80 13.58 4.01
CA ASP A 37 17.25 13.64 3.88
C ASP A 37 17.71 12.97 2.57
N ALA A 38 18.86 13.40 2.04
CA ALA A 38 19.30 12.96 0.72
C ALA A 38 19.52 11.43 0.65
N GLU A 39 20.05 10.83 1.73
CA GLU A 39 20.32 9.39 1.80
C GLU A 39 19.01 8.60 1.78
N THR A 40 18.02 8.99 2.58
CA THR A 40 16.69 8.39 2.57
C THR A 40 15.97 8.61 1.23
N ALA A 41 16.13 9.78 0.60
CA ALA A 41 15.52 10.07 -0.69
C ALA A 41 16.08 9.20 -1.82
N GLU A 42 17.30 8.68 -1.69
CA GLU A 42 17.88 7.71 -2.63
C GLU A 42 17.26 6.31 -2.50
N LEU A 43 16.76 5.96 -1.30
CA LEU A 43 16.07 4.69 -1.05
C LEU A 43 14.65 4.66 -1.62
N VAL A 44 14.08 5.83 -1.94
CA VAL A 44 12.77 5.93 -2.58
C VAL A 44 12.92 5.62 -4.08
N LYS A 45 12.26 4.55 -4.54
CA LYS A 45 12.26 4.14 -5.94
C LYS A 45 11.70 5.24 -6.84
N LYS A 46 12.56 5.85 -7.66
CA LYS A 46 12.18 6.89 -8.63
C LYS A 46 11.57 6.24 -9.86
N VAL A 47 10.30 6.54 -10.13
CA VAL A 47 9.63 6.10 -11.35
C VAL A 47 9.55 7.27 -12.32
N THR A 48 10.08 7.10 -13.52
CA THR A 48 10.05 8.12 -14.58
C THR A 48 8.60 8.35 -15.02
N ARG A 49 8.26 9.62 -15.25
CA ARG A 49 6.95 10.01 -15.78
C ARG A 49 6.81 9.56 -17.23
N HIS A 50 5.67 8.97 -17.59
CA HIS A 50 5.37 8.77 -19.00
C HIS A 50 5.00 10.11 -19.64
N ALA A 51 5.70 10.49 -20.70
CA ALA A 51 5.39 11.74 -21.42
C ALA A 51 4.09 11.54 -22.21
N VAL A 52 3.18 12.50 -22.12
CA VAL A 52 2.00 12.51 -23.00
C VAL A 52 2.48 12.66 -24.44
N GLY A 53 1.94 11.87 -25.35
CA GLY A 53 2.21 12.02 -26.77
C GLY A 53 1.74 13.39 -27.24
N VAL A 54 2.61 14.16 -27.88
CA VAL A 54 2.30 15.50 -28.38
C VAL A 54 2.46 15.58 -29.89
N GLU A 55 1.57 16.33 -30.52
CA GLU A 55 1.65 16.59 -31.96
C GLU A 55 2.96 17.26 -32.35
N ALA A 56 3.43 16.96 -33.57
CA ALA A 56 4.62 17.59 -34.13
C ALA A 56 4.42 19.12 -34.24
N ALA A 57 5.48 19.89 -34.06
CA ALA A 57 5.39 21.35 -34.06
C ALA A 57 4.86 21.91 -35.40
N GLU A 58 5.14 21.22 -36.49
CA GLU A 58 4.68 21.54 -37.84
C GLU A 58 3.17 21.33 -37.98
N ALA A 59 2.64 20.23 -37.45
CA ALA A 59 1.20 19.91 -37.46
C ALA A 59 0.42 20.92 -36.61
N ARG A 60 0.94 21.26 -35.42
CA ARG A 60 0.36 22.27 -34.51
C ARG A 60 0.19 23.66 -35.12
N ARG A 61 1.02 24.01 -36.11
CA ARG A 61 0.95 25.31 -36.80
C ARG A 61 -0.05 25.30 -37.97
N ALA A 62 -0.36 24.12 -38.49
CA ALA A 62 -1.13 23.96 -39.72
C ALA A 62 -2.64 23.79 -39.46
N ASN A 63 -3.04 23.37 -38.27
CA ASN A 63 -4.44 23.10 -37.95
C ASN A 63 -4.75 23.35 -36.46
N TRP A 64 -5.99 23.08 -36.07
CA TRP A 64 -6.50 23.17 -34.69
C TRP A 64 -6.80 21.78 -34.11
N SER A 65 -6.10 20.74 -34.56
CA SER A 65 -6.28 19.41 -33.97
C SER A 65 -5.77 19.39 -32.53
N GLU A 66 -6.24 18.41 -31.77
CA GLU A 66 -5.78 18.21 -30.40
C GLU A 66 -4.26 18.00 -30.38
N VAL A 67 -3.59 18.74 -29.49
CA VAL A 67 -2.13 18.75 -29.39
C VAL A 67 -1.62 17.60 -28.51
N ASP A 68 -2.34 17.34 -27.42
CA ASP A 68 -2.00 16.31 -26.46
C ASP A 68 -2.88 15.08 -26.74
N HIS A 69 -2.26 13.94 -27.07
CA HIS A 69 -2.99 12.71 -27.38
C HIS A 69 -3.45 11.93 -26.15
N ASN A 70 -3.35 12.54 -24.96
CA ASN A 70 -3.58 11.91 -23.67
C ASN A 70 -2.78 10.60 -23.50
N TYR A 71 -3.10 9.83 -22.46
CA TYR A 71 -2.59 8.48 -22.28
C TYR A 71 -3.61 7.47 -22.81
N ASP A 72 -3.15 6.34 -23.35
CA ASP A 72 -4.00 5.17 -23.47
C ASP A 72 -4.37 4.62 -22.07
N ASP A 73 -5.37 3.74 -22.01
CA ASP A 73 -5.90 3.22 -20.75
C ASP A 73 -4.83 2.52 -19.88
N GLU A 74 -3.92 1.78 -20.50
CA GLU A 74 -2.86 1.06 -19.78
C GLU A 74 -1.85 2.05 -19.19
N THR A 75 -1.36 2.98 -20.01
CA THR A 75 -0.43 4.03 -19.58
C THR A 75 -1.05 4.95 -18.52
N ALA A 76 -2.34 5.29 -18.66
CA ALA A 76 -3.08 6.08 -17.67
C ALA A 76 -3.14 5.36 -16.32
N LEU A 77 -3.39 4.05 -16.31
CA LEU A 77 -3.38 3.24 -15.09
C LEU A 77 -1.99 3.18 -14.46
N VAL A 78 -0.93 2.98 -15.26
CA VAL A 78 0.46 2.98 -14.77
C VAL A 78 0.85 4.34 -14.18
N GLU A 79 0.52 5.44 -14.85
CA GLU A 79 0.81 6.79 -14.39
C GLU A 79 0.01 7.15 -13.13
N ALA A 80 -1.26 6.73 -13.03
CA ALA A 80 -2.06 6.88 -11.82
C ALA A 80 -1.46 6.12 -10.62
N ARG A 81 -0.80 4.98 -10.84
CA ARG A 81 -0.08 4.21 -9.79
C ARG A 81 1.18 4.92 -9.29
N ARG A 82 1.72 5.92 -10.00
CA ARG A 82 2.82 6.77 -9.49
C ARG A 82 2.37 7.71 -8.37
N CYS A 83 1.06 7.81 -8.08
CA CYS A 83 0.55 8.57 -6.96
C CYS A 83 1.26 8.18 -5.65
N MET A 84 1.72 9.18 -4.91
CA MET A 84 2.61 9.06 -3.74
C MET A 84 1.97 8.38 -2.52
N SER A 85 0.74 7.87 -2.63
CA SER A 85 -0.08 7.49 -1.46
C SER A 85 -0.09 8.59 -0.38
N CYS A 86 0.04 9.85 -0.79
CA CYS A 86 0.13 11.00 0.11
C CYS A 86 -1.14 11.07 0.96
N GLY A 87 -0.99 10.80 2.27
CA GLY A 87 -2.09 10.76 3.24
C GLY A 87 -2.39 9.37 3.81
N ALA A 88 -1.86 8.29 3.21
CA ALA A 88 -1.73 7.01 3.88
C ALA A 88 -0.34 6.96 4.51
N GLY A 89 -0.23 6.70 5.81
CA GLY A 89 1.01 6.76 6.60
C GLY A 89 0.88 5.94 7.86
N ALA A 90 1.97 5.59 8.53
CA ALA A 90 1.89 4.97 9.85
C ALA A 90 1.68 6.03 10.94
N GLU A 91 0.81 5.74 11.90
CA GLU A 91 0.51 6.59 13.06
C GLU A 91 0.72 5.78 14.35
N VAL A 92 1.28 6.42 15.38
CA VAL A 92 1.60 5.77 16.66
C VAL A 92 0.53 6.11 17.70
N LEU A 93 -0.07 5.08 18.29
CA LEU A 93 -0.91 5.15 19.48
C LEU A 93 -0.01 5.34 20.69
N ILE A 94 0.09 6.60 21.16
CA ILE A 94 1.02 7.05 22.20
C ILE A 94 0.83 6.28 23.51
N ASP A 95 -0.41 5.98 23.86
CA ASP A 95 -0.81 5.25 25.07
C ASP A 95 -0.36 3.78 25.10
N LYS A 96 -0.11 3.18 23.93
CA LYS A 96 0.39 1.80 23.80
C LYS A 96 1.89 1.73 23.56
N CYS A 97 2.53 2.84 23.17
CA CYS A 97 3.93 2.83 22.79
C CYS A 97 4.84 2.65 24.02
N VAL A 98 5.71 1.64 23.97
CA VAL A 98 6.73 1.39 25.01
C VAL A 98 8.13 1.84 24.62
N ALA A 99 8.25 2.64 23.55
CA ALA A 99 9.53 3.19 23.06
C ALA A 99 10.65 2.15 22.82
N CYS A 100 10.31 0.91 22.43
CA CYS A 100 11.28 -0.20 22.27
C CYS A 100 12.21 -0.09 21.04
N LEU A 101 12.13 1.00 20.27
CA LEU A 101 12.96 1.30 19.09
C LEU A 101 12.86 0.28 17.95
N THR A 102 11.87 -0.63 17.95
CA THR A 102 11.71 -1.58 16.82
C THR A 102 11.36 -0.85 15.53
N CYS A 103 10.43 0.12 15.58
CA CYS A 103 10.04 0.90 14.40
C CYS A 103 11.22 1.64 13.76
N LEU A 104 12.13 2.19 14.56
CA LEU A 104 13.38 2.82 14.10
C LEU A 104 14.28 1.81 13.37
N ARG A 105 14.47 0.61 13.93
CA ARG A 105 15.36 -0.41 13.36
C ARG A 105 14.83 -1.07 12.07
N VAL A 106 13.52 -1.10 11.89
CA VAL A 106 12.88 -1.79 10.76
C VAL A 106 12.49 -0.85 9.62
N CYS A 107 12.40 0.46 9.86
CA CYS A 107 12.09 1.41 8.81
C CYS A 107 13.31 1.60 7.91
N PRO A 108 13.24 1.24 6.61
CA PRO A 108 14.36 1.46 5.71
C PRO A 108 14.57 2.94 5.38
N PHE A 109 13.66 3.83 5.78
CA PHE A 109 13.67 5.25 5.43
C PHE A 109 14.04 6.16 6.61
N ASP A 110 14.42 5.61 7.76
CA ASP A 110 14.77 6.39 8.97
C ASP A 110 13.73 7.45 9.44
N ILE A 111 12.45 7.22 9.14
CA ILE A 111 11.37 8.17 9.42
C ILE A 111 10.96 8.20 10.90
N PRO A 112 10.79 7.06 11.61
CA PRO A 112 10.38 7.09 13.00
C PRO A 112 11.41 7.79 13.88
N LYS A 113 11.00 8.79 14.65
CA LYS A 113 11.83 9.42 15.68
C LYS A 113 11.29 9.03 17.06
N VAL A 114 12.18 8.65 17.98
CA VAL A 114 11.79 8.19 19.32
C VAL A 114 12.41 9.09 20.38
N GLN A 115 11.58 9.62 21.26
CA GLN A 115 11.99 10.34 22.47
C GLN A 115 11.38 9.63 23.69
N ASP A 116 10.27 10.17 24.20
CA ASP A 116 9.40 9.54 25.21
C ASP A 116 8.55 8.42 24.60
N VAL A 117 8.05 8.65 23.39
CA VAL A 117 7.35 7.69 22.54
C VAL A 117 7.86 7.77 21.11
N ALA A 118 7.53 6.76 20.30
CA ALA A 118 7.76 6.83 18.87
C ALA A 118 6.80 7.82 18.22
N ARG A 119 7.30 8.64 17.30
CA ARG A 119 6.52 9.48 16.40
C ARG A 119 6.92 9.18 14.97
N ILE A 120 5.93 9.04 14.09
CA ILE A 120 6.15 8.79 12.67
C ILE A 120 5.48 9.92 11.92
N ASP A 121 6.26 10.68 11.16
CA ASP A 121 5.70 11.70 10.28
C ASP A 121 5.00 11.04 9.10
N SER A 122 3.68 11.10 9.07
CA SER A 122 2.85 10.52 8.01
C SER A 122 3.10 11.11 6.63
N VAL A 123 3.69 12.31 6.54
CA VAL A 123 4.01 12.96 5.27
C VAL A 123 5.30 12.41 4.68
N LEU A 124 6.28 12.09 5.52
CA LEU A 124 7.53 11.47 5.10
C LEU A 124 7.37 9.95 4.90
N CYS A 125 6.42 9.34 5.61
CA CYS A 125 6.10 7.90 5.55
C CYS A 125 5.85 7.41 4.12
N GLN A 126 6.60 6.38 3.72
CA GLN A 126 6.40 5.70 2.42
C GLN A 126 5.33 4.59 2.49
N SER A 127 4.75 4.32 3.66
CA SER A 127 3.56 3.45 3.82
C SER A 127 3.71 1.99 3.44
N CYS A 128 4.92 1.43 3.64
CA CYS A 128 5.16 0.00 3.51
C CYS A 128 4.50 -0.84 4.63
N GLY A 129 4.28 -0.26 5.81
CA GLY A 129 3.64 -0.96 6.93
C GLY A 129 4.54 -1.95 7.70
N MET A 130 5.84 -2.05 7.39
CA MET A 130 6.79 -2.91 8.12
C MET A 130 6.79 -2.67 9.63
N CYS A 131 6.79 -1.40 10.04
CA CYS A 131 6.80 -1.04 11.46
C CYS A 131 5.53 -1.49 12.18
N ILE A 132 4.40 -1.59 11.47
CA ILE A 132 3.14 -2.07 12.05
C ILE A 132 3.25 -3.57 12.35
N ALA A 133 3.76 -4.35 11.40
CA ALA A 133 3.94 -5.80 11.56
C ALA A 133 4.91 -6.17 12.70
N GLU A 134 5.89 -5.29 12.96
CA GLU A 134 7.00 -5.53 13.90
C GLU A 134 6.77 -4.88 15.27
N CYS A 135 5.70 -4.11 15.47
CA CYS A 135 5.47 -3.43 16.75
C CYS A 135 5.00 -4.44 17.80
N PRO A 136 5.81 -4.78 18.83
CA PRO A 136 5.40 -5.77 19.82
C PRO A 136 4.24 -5.32 20.71
N ALA A 137 4.00 -4.00 20.77
CA ALA A 137 2.90 -3.41 21.55
C ALA A 137 1.63 -3.18 20.71
N ASN A 138 1.63 -3.53 19.41
CA ASN A 138 0.55 -3.20 18.46
C ASN A 138 0.13 -1.72 18.56
N ALA A 139 1.12 -0.85 18.73
CA ALA A 139 0.95 0.59 18.97
C ALA A 139 1.03 1.41 17.68
N ILE A 140 1.09 0.79 16.51
CA ILE A 140 1.23 1.49 15.23
C ILE A 140 0.08 1.07 14.32
N ILE A 141 -0.62 2.04 13.74
CA ILE A 141 -1.75 1.83 12.84
C ILE A 141 -1.47 2.49 11.48
N ALA A 142 -2.21 2.10 10.46
CA ALA A 142 -2.16 2.77 9.16
C ALA A 142 -3.26 3.85 9.06
N ARG A 143 -2.88 5.05 8.64
CA ARG A 143 -3.76 6.18 8.34
C ARG A 143 -4.35 6.01 6.93
N GLY A 144 -5.59 6.44 6.71
CA GLY A 144 -6.21 6.46 5.38
C GLY A 144 -7.03 5.20 5.05
N ARG A 145 -7.22 4.94 3.73
CA ARG A 145 -8.17 3.96 3.14
C ARG A 145 -8.38 2.74 4.02
N ASP A 146 -9.49 2.80 4.76
CA ASP A 146 -10.15 1.74 5.54
C ASP A 146 -9.30 0.48 5.73
N VAL A 147 -8.23 0.63 6.52
CA VAL A 147 -7.57 -0.50 7.14
C VAL A 147 -8.33 -0.78 8.44
N GLY A 148 -9.62 -1.08 8.32
CA GLY A 148 -10.32 -1.84 9.34
C GLY A 148 -9.44 -3.02 9.74
N ASP A 149 -9.55 -3.46 10.99
CA ASP A 149 -8.70 -4.52 11.55
C ASP A 149 -8.60 -5.65 10.53
N LEU A 150 -7.37 -5.93 10.06
CA LEU A 150 -7.13 -6.87 8.97
C LEU A 150 -7.78 -8.22 9.28
N VAL A 151 -7.73 -8.59 10.56
CA VAL A 151 -8.43 -9.69 11.22
C VAL A 151 -9.93 -9.68 10.90
N VAL A 152 -10.62 -8.56 11.10
CA VAL A 152 -12.05 -8.40 10.82
C VAL A 152 -12.35 -8.56 9.33
N ARG A 153 -11.54 -7.97 8.46
CA ARG A 153 -11.72 -8.08 7.00
C ARG A 153 -11.54 -9.53 6.52
N THR A 154 -10.55 -10.22 7.06
CA THR A 154 -10.30 -11.63 6.79
C THR A 154 -11.47 -12.49 7.25
N ALA A 155 -11.91 -12.33 8.50
CA ALA A 155 -13.03 -13.10 9.04
C ALA A 155 -14.36 -12.82 8.32
N ALA A 156 -14.66 -11.55 7.99
CA ALA A 156 -15.88 -11.18 7.28
C ALA A 156 -15.89 -11.66 5.82
N GLY A 157 -14.71 -11.85 5.22
CA GLY A 157 -14.58 -12.34 3.86
C GLY A 157 -14.80 -13.85 3.74
N LEU A 158 -14.46 -14.64 4.76
CA LEU A 158 -14.53 -16.10 4.71
C LEU A 158 -15.96 -16.62 4.83
N ASP A 159 -16.30 -17.64 4.05
CA ASP A 159 -17.56 -18.38 4.15
C ASP A 159 -17.40 -19.82 3.62
N LYS A 160 -18.50 -20.58 3.52
CA LYS A 160 -18.47 -21.98 3.05
C LYS A 160 -17.96 -22.15 1.61
N SER A 161 -18.09 -21.12 0.78
CA SER A 161 -17.64 -21.10 -0.61
C SER A 161 -16.25 -20.49 -0.78
N ARG A 162 -15.83 -19.61 0.15
CA ARG A 162 -14.54 -18.91 0.14
C ARG A 162 -13.74 -19.26 1.37
N ARG A 163 -12.83 -20.23 1.23
CA ARG A 163 -12.01 -20.77 2.34
C ARG A 163 -10.51 -20.51 2.16
N ILE A 164 -10.12 -19.83 1.09
CA ILE A 164 -8.72 -19.42 0.86
C ILE A 164 -8.61 -17.92 1.12
N VAL A 165 -7.55 -17.46 1.78
CA VAL A 165 -7.25 -16.04 1.94
C VAL A 165 -6.00 -15.71 1.14
N ALA A 166 -6.08 -14.74 0.23
CA ALA A 166 -4.94 -14.25 -0.52
C ALA A 166 -4.63 -12.80 -0.13
N TYR A 167 -3.54 -12.59 0.60
CA TYR A 167 -3.01 -11.26 0.86
C TYR A 167 -2.08 -10.84 -0.27
N ILE A 168 -2.45 -9.80 -1.02
CA ILE A 168 -1.81 -9.44 -2.29
C ILE A 168 -1.16 -8.06 -2.19
N CYS A 169 0.07 -7.94 -2.69
CA CYS A 169 0.74 -6.64 -2.81
C CYS A 169 -0.01 -5.76 -3.82
N GLY A 170 -0.67 -4.72 -3.35
CA GLY A 170 -1.42 -3.81 -4.19
C GLY A 170 -0.59 -2.83 -5.01
N HIS A 171 0.75 -2.97 -5.04
CA HIS A 171 1.62 -2.15 -5.87
C HIS A 171 1.31 -2.29 -7.36
N HIS A 172 0.98 -3.51 -7.80
CA HIS A 172 0.66 -3.85 -9.19
C HIS A 172 -0.84 -3.98 -9.46
N ALA A 173 -1.66 -3.84 -8.41
CA ALA A 173 -3.11 -3.93 -8.52
C ALA A 173 -3.72 -2.69 -9.21
N THR A 174 -4.74 -2.93 -10.04
CA THR A 174 -5.54 -1.88 -10.66
C THR A 174 -6.48 -1.23 -9.65
N ALA A 175 -7.08 -0.09 -10.01
CA ALA A 175 -8.13 0.50 -9.19
C ALA A 175 -9.36 -0.42 -9.05
N ALA A 176 -9.66 -1.23 -10.07
CA ALA A 176 -10.73 -2.22 -10.03
C ALA A 176 -10.42 -3.33 -9.02
N ASP A 177 -9.18 -3.81 -8.94
CA ASP A 177 -8.75 -4.81 -7.95
C ASP A 177 -8.96 -4.28 -6.52
N TRP A 178 -8.50 -3.05 -6.26
CA TRP A 178 -8.65 -2.39 -4.96
C TRP A 178 -10.12 -2.17 -4.56
N ARG A 179 -11.04 -2.06 -5.53
CA ARG A 179 -12.49 -1.91 -5.31
C ARG A 179 -13.25 -3.24 -5.33
N GLY A 180 -12.58 -4.36 -5.61
CA GLY A 180 -13.25 -5.65 -5.78
C GLY A 180 -14.15 -5.73 -7.02
N GLU A 181 -13.85 -4.93 -8.05
CA GLU A 181 -14.59 -4.88 -9.32
C GLU A 181 -14.02 -5.88 -10.35
N SER A 182 -12.82 -6.41 -10.13
CA SER A 182 -12.19 -7.44 -10.96
C SER A 182 -12.85 -8.81 -10.79
N GLU A 183 -12.72 -9.68 -11.79
CA GLU A 183 -13.25 -11.05 -11.71
C GLU A 183 -12.62 -11.81 -10.52
N PRO A 184 -13.41 -12.26 -9.53
CA PRO A 184 -12.90 -12.80 -8.29
C PRO A 184 -12.18 -14.14 -8.51
N LEU A 185 -11.16 -14.39 -7.69
CA LEU A 185 -10.47 -15.66 -7.67
C LEU A 185 -11.36 -16.76 -7.04
N PRO A 186 -11.47 -17.95 -7.66
CA PRO A 186 -12.34 -19.02 -7.15
C PRO A 186 -12.05 -19.37 -5.70
N GLY A 187 -13.09 -19.43 -4.87
CA GLY A 187 -13.00 -19.82 -3.47
C GLY A 187 -12.09 -18.96 -2.58
N THR A 188 -11.73 -17.77 -3.04
CA THR A 188 -10.69 -16.95 -2.43
C THR A 188 -11.22 -15.60 -1.93
N VAL A 189 -10.76 -15.21 -0.75
CA VAL A 189 -10.90 -13.86 -0.19
C VAL A 189 -9.63 -13.09 -0.55
N GLU A 190 -9.75 -12.13 -1.47
CA GLU A 190 -8.63 -11.29 -1.89
C GLU A 190 -8.52 -10.05 -1.00
N ILE A 191 -7.35 -9.83 -0.41
CA ILE A 191 -7.07 -8.68 0.44
C ILE A 191 -5.83 -7.97 -0.08
N TYR A 192 -6.04 -6.82 -0.73
CA TYR A 192 -4.97 -5.96 -1.22
C TYR A 192 -4.40 -5.10 -0.10
N LEU A 193 -3.07 -5.06 -0.03
CA LEU A 193 -2.29 -4.31 0.95
C LEU A 193 -1.30 -3.39 0.24
N PRO A 194 -0.95 -2.20 0.80
CA PRO A 194 0.08 -1.34 0.20
C PRO A 194 1.42 -2.06 0.01
N SER A 195 1.73 -2.99 0.91
CA SER A 195 2.80 -3.97 0.80
C SER A 195 2.44 -5.17 1.67
N THR A 196 2.83 -6.38 1.24
CA THR A 196 2.75 -7.60 2.06
C THR A 196 3.63 -7.54 3.30
N SER A 197 4.65 -6.66 3.34
CA SER A 197 5.47 -6.44 4.54
C SER A 197 4.68 -5.90 5.74
N ARG A 198 3.45 -5.41 5.53
CA ARG A 198 2.51 -5.05 6.58
C ARG A 198 1.98 -6.26 7.35
N LEU A 199 1.97 -7.47 6.79
CA LEU A 199 1.39 -8.64 7.46
C LEU A 199 2.22 -9.08 8.65
N SER A 200 1.64 -9.20 9.84
CA SER A 200 2.27 -9.85 11.00
C SER A 200 2.04 -11.37 10.99
N SER A 201 2.85 -12.13 11.73
CA SER A 201 2.60 -13.57 11.94
C SER A 201 1.25 -13.81 12.63
N ALA A 202 0.84 -12.92 13.53
CA ALA A 202 -0.47 -13.02 14.19
C ALA A 202 -1.63 -12.88 13.20
N GLU A 203 -1.56 -11.94 12.25
CA GLU A 203 -2.59 -11.78 11.21
C GLU A 203 -2.62 -12.95 10.22
N LEU A 204 -1.46 -13.56 9.92
CA LEU A 204 -1.39 -14.79 9.13
C LEU A 204 -2.02 -15.97 9.86
N LEU A 205 -1.70 -16.16 11.15
CA LEU A 205 -2.29 -17.21 11.99
C LEU A 205 -3.80 -17.01 12.18
N HIS A 206 -4.23 -15.76 12.38
CA HIS A 206 -5.64 -15.43 12.55
C HIS A 206 -6.49 -15.83 11.34
N ALA A 207 -5.95 -15.80 10.12
CA ALA A 207 -6.68 -16.28 8.95
C ALA A 207 -7.10 -17.75 9.09
N PHE A 208 -6.23 -18.59 9.64
CA PHE A 208 -6.56 -19.98 9.95
C PHE A 208 -7.57 -20.09 11.10
N GLU A 209 -7.43 -19.28 12.16
CA GLU A 209 -8.42 -19.21 13.24
C GLU A 209 -9.82 -18.84 12.75
N ALA A 210 -9.88 -17.96 11.73
CA ALA A 210 -11.12 -17.52 11.09
C ALA A 210 -11.73 -18.56 10.14
N GLY A 211 -11.05 -19.70 9.90
CA GLY A 211 -11.55 -20.81 9.10
C GLY A 211 -10.98 -20.91 7.69
N ALA A 212 -9.87 -20.23 7.38
CA ALA A 212 -9.15 -20.44 6.14
C ALA A 212 -8.53 -21.85 6.10
N GLU A 213 -8.67 -22.53 4.98
CA GLU A 213 -7.98 -23.80 4.69
C GLU A 213 -6.59 -23.57 4.10
N ALA A 214 -6.42 -22.44 3.38
CA ALA A 214 -5.14 -22.03 2.84
C ALA A 214 -4.99 -20.51 2.91
N VAL A 215 -3.77 -20.06 3.15
CA VAL A 215 -3.38 -18.65 3.19
C VAL A 215 -2.25 -18.43 2.21
N LEU A 216 -2.46 -17.51 1.26
CA LEU A 216 -1.47 -17.11 0.28
C LEU A 216 -0.98 -15.70 0.56
N VAL A 217 0.33 -15.51 0.46
CA VAL A 217 0.96 -14.19 0.47
C VAL A 217 1.55 -13.96 -0.91
N VAL A 218 0.99 -13.03 -1.67
CA VAL A 218 1.45 -12.70 -3.03
C VAL A 218 2.31 -11.44 -2.97
N SER A 219 3.63 -11.63 -3.02
CA SER A 219 4.64 -10.58 -2.86
C SER A 219 5.42 -10.34 -4.14
N CYS A 220 6.11 -9.20 -4.24
CA CYS A 220 7.05 -8.95 -5.32
C CYS A 220 8.41 -9.57 -4.96
N PRO A 221 9.13 -10.20 -5.90
CA PRO A 221 10.50 -10.65 -5.68
C PRO A 221 11.46 -9.46 -5.58
N ASP A 222 12.69 -9.75 -5.12
CA ASP A 222 13.78 -8.78 -5.11
C ASP A 222 13.97 -8.11 -6.48
N GLY A 223 14.27 -6.81 -6.46
CA GLY A 223 14.45 -5.98 -7.67
C GLY A 223 13.16 -5.39 -8.25
N THR A 224 12.01 -6.05 -8.07
CA THR A 224 10.71 -5.54 -8.56
C THR A 224 9.91 -4.83 -7.47
N GLU A 225 10.20 -5.15 -6.21
CA GLU A 225 9.57 -4.56 -5.04
C GLU A 225 9.73 -3.02 -4.97
N ARG A 226 8.73 -2.36 -4.39
CA ARG A 226 8.67 -0.90 -4.26
C ARG A 226 9.51 -0.40 -3.11
N TYR A 227 9.52 -1.14 -2.00
CA TYR A 227 10.17 -0.72 -0.76
C TYR A 227 11.41 -1.58 -0.46
N PRO A 228 12.54 -0.98 -0.06
CA PRO A 228 13.75 -1.74 0.27
C PRO A 228 13.50 -2.78 1.36
N GLN A 229 14.18 -3.92 1.28
CA GLN A 229 14.17 -4.99 2.29
C GLN A 229 12.82 -5.72 2.50
N THR A 230 11.75 -5.39 1.76
CA THR A 230 10.44 -6.03 1.91
C THR A 230 10.46 -7.51 1.63
N ALA A 231 10.98 -7.94 0.47
CA ALA A 231 10.90 -9.34 0.03
C ALA A 231 11.55 -10.28 1.06
N GLU A 232 12.78 -9.98 1.50
CA GLU A 232 13.48 -10.76 2.51
C GLU A 232 12.73 -10.81 3.86
N ARG A 233 12.14 -9.69 4.30
CA ARG A 233 11.36 -9.66 5.56
C ARG A 233 10.10 -10.50 5.45
N VAL A 234 9.39 -10.43 4.33
CA VAL A 234 8.20 -11.25 4.07
C VAL A 234 8.56 -12.73 4.04
N ARG A 235 9.64 -13.13 3.36
CA ARG A 235 10.14 -14.51 3.36
C ARG A 235 10.41 -15.03 4.77
N ARG A 236 11.18 -14.28 5.56
CA ARG A 236 11.49 -14.66 6.95
C ARG A 236 10.23 -14.83 7.79
N ARG A 237 9.28 -13.91 7.66
CA ARG A 237 8.05 -13.94 8.43
C ARG A 237 7.14 -15.11 8.03
N VAL A 238 7.00 -15.37 6.74
CA VAL A 238 6.26 -16.55 6.26
C VAL A 238 6.94 -17.82 6.74
N ALA A 239 8.26 -17.94 6.62
CA ALA A 239 9.01 -19.10 7.10
C ALA A 239 8.86 -19.31 8.62
N GLN A 240 8.94 -18.23 9.41
CA GLN A 240 8.70 -18.28 10.85
C GLN A 240 7.27 -18.73 11.18
N THR A 241 6.29 -18.22 10.44
CA THR A 241 4.88 -18.57 10.65
C THR A 241 4.59 -20.02 10.25
N LYS A 242 5.22 -20.52 9.17
CA LYS A 242 5.21 -21.94 8.79
C LYS A 242 5.75 -22.82 9.91
N GLN A 243 6.86 -22.42 10.53
CA GLN A 243 7.41 -23.15 11.66
C GLN A 243 6.42 -23.18 12.84
N MET A 244 5.78 -22.06 13.16
CA MET A 244 4.75 -22.01 14.21
C MET A 244 3.57 -22.94 13.91
N LEU A 245 3.10 -23.01 12.66
CA LEU A 245 2.03 -23.94 12.24
C LEU A 245 2.44 -25.39 12.46
N ALA A 246 3.66 -25.77 12.05
CA ALA A 246 4.18 -27.12 12.23
C ALA A 246 4.31 -27.50 13.71
N GLU A 247 4.76 -26.57 14.56
CA GLU A 247 4.92 -26.78 16.01
C GLU A 247 3.59 -27.05 16.72
N VAL A 248 2.47 -26.50 16.22
CA VAL A 248 1.13 -26.75 16.76
C VAL A 248 0.39 -27.90 16.06
N GLY A 249 1.05 -28.61 15.14
CA GLY A 249 0.48 -29.75 14.42
C GLY A 249 -0.47 -29.38 13.28
N LEU A 250 -0.42 -28.14 12.78
CA LEU A 250 -1.12 -27.71 11.58
C LEU A 250 -0.25 -27.90 10.35
N ASP A 251 -0.89 -28.00 9.18
CA ASP A 251 -0.19 -28.09 7.91
C ASP A 251 0.53 -26.78 7.59
N ALA A 252 1.87 -26.83 7.54
CA ALA A 252 2.70 -25.67 7.23
C ALA A 252 2.64 -25.28 5.74
N ASP A 253 2.23 -26.20 4.85
CA ASP A 253 2.10 -25.94 3.43
C ASP A 253 0.77 -25.25 3.07
N ALA A 254 -0.19 -25.27 4.00
CA ALA A 254 -1.39 -24.44 3.94
C ALA A 254 -1.09 -22.93 3.92
N LEU A 255 0.09 -22.49 4.37
CA LEU A 255 0.59 -21.13 4.17
C LEU A 255 1.56 -21.12 2.98
N THR A 256 1.35 -20.31 1.96
CA THR A 256 2.27 -20.26 0.80
C THR A 256 2.64 -18.83 0.42
N LEU A 257 3.93 -18.59 0.18
CA LEU A 257 4.45 -17.34 -0.37
C LEU A 257 4.65 -17.49 -1.87
N LEU A 258 3.98 -16.63 -2.64
CA LEU A 258 4.11 -16.54 -4.09
C LEU A 258 4.83 -15.24 -4.43
N GLU A 259 6.03 -15.35 -5.01
CA GLU A 259 6.80 -14.20 -5.46
C GLU A 259 6.63 -14.00 -6.96
N MET A 260 6.04 -12.87 -7.36
CA MET A 260 5.69 -12.59 -8.75
C MET A 260 6.02 -11.13 -9.11
N ALA A 261 6.75 -10.93 -10.21
CA ALA A 261 7.23 -9.61 -10.65
C ALA A 261 6.07 -8.65 -10.98
N ASP A 262 5.17 -9.06 -11.88
CA ASP A 262 4.08 -8.20 -12.37
C ASP A 262 2.73 -8.50 -11.71
N GLN A 263 2.68 -9.51 -10.83
CA GLN A 263 1.49 -9.99 -10.12
C GLN A 263 0.24 -10.09 -11.02
N ASP A 264 0.44 -10.56 -12.25
CA ASP A 264 -0.64 -10.80 -13.20
C ASP A 264 -1.71 -11.73 -12.60
N ARG A 265 -2.98 -11.31 -12.62
CA ARG A 265 -4.12 -12.08 -12.09
C ARG A 265 -4.22 -13.46 -12.72
N ALA A 266 -3.89 -13.61 -14.01
CA ALA A 266 -3.93 -14.92 -14.66
C ALA A 266 -2.89 -15.87 -14.04
N ALA A 267 -1.70 -15.36 -13.77
CA ALA A 267 -0.65 -16.10 -13.09
C ALA A 267 -0.99 -16.35 -11.60
N ILE A 268 -1.62 -15.41 -10.89
CA ILE A 268 -2.09 -15.62 -9.50
C ILE A 268 -3.14 -16.72 -9.48
N ARG A 269 -4.09 -16.71 -10.44
CA ARG A 269 -5.13 -17.75 -10.58
C ARG A 269 -4.54 -19.12 -10.86
N ALA A 270 -3.53 -19.20 -11.73
CA ALA A 270 -2.83 -20.45 -12.02
C ALA A 270 -2.14 -21.00 -10.76
N ALA A 271 -1.41 -20.14 -10.04
CA ALA A 271 -0.72 -20.51 -8.80
C ALA A 271 -1.70 -20.92 -7.68
N LEU A 272 -2.85 -20.25 -7.57
CA LEU A 272 -3.95 -20.63 -6.67
C LEU A 272 -4.49 -22.03 -6.99
N THR A 273 -4.71 -22.32 -8.27
CA THR A 273 -5.23 -23.63 -8.69
C THR A 273 -4.24 -24.73 -8.34
N GLU A 274 -2.94 -24.50 -8.53
CA GLU A 274 -1.89 -25.45 -8.14
C GLU A 274 -1.80 -25.62 -6.62
N ALA A 275 -1.81 -24.53 -5.86
CA ALA A 275 -1.72 -24.56 -4.39
C ALA A 275 -2.92 -25.20 -3.70
N THR A 276 -4.09 -25.20 -4.34
CA THR A 276 -5.36 -25.70 -3.77
C THR A 276 -5.76 -27.09 -4.28
N ALA A 277 -5.00 -27.65 -5.22
CA ALA A 277 -5.25 -28.98 -5.80
C ALA A 277 -4.60 -30.12 -4.99
N THR A 278 -3.91 -29.81 -3.89
CA THR A 278 -3.19 -30.76 -3.02
C THR A 278 -3.96 -30.98 -1.73
#